data_AF-A0A2M7TEB9-F1
#
_entry.id   AF-A0A2M7TEB9-F1
#
_cell.length_a   1.000
_cell.length_b   1.000
_cell.length_c   1.000
_cell.angle_alpha   90.00
_cell.angle_beta   90.00
_cell.angle_gamma   90.00
#
_symmetry.space_group_name_H-M   'P 1'
#
loop_
_entity.id
_entity.type
_entity.pdbx_description
1 polymer ?
#
loop_
_entity_poly.entity_id
_entity_poly.type
_entity_poly.pdbx_seq_one_letter_code
_entity_poly.pdbx_strand_id
1 'polypeptide(L)'
;TFAAKYLIRVTPATFLILAFIGLLIAFYRVGNKQKDWEFLSLILILIITPMLRVSMPKANPYDGIRQFFDVVPALCIIGGIGAKAIVDLMTKIVLRFKPLYKNKYNKYSGRSVQSVQLVFFTSLILLPVFFEFAVNFKKHHPYELTYFNPIFGGFPKAYYGKLPYATDYWGGVYKQGVDLLNEKLPEGATLDLPFGAHMIFDYSLRKDIRVCLTDLNGQSKVYPAPGDYIMYYTRQSSYSGNIIIEFCEERLNPIYTIDVDGVPILKVFKNSDEYKKE
;
A
#
# COMPACT_ATOMS: atom_id res chain seq x y z
N THR A 1 -14.45 -2.80 10.80
CA THR A 1 -14.80 -1.74 9.83
C THR A 1 -13.90 -1.81 8.62
N PHE A 2 -14.26 -1.18 7.48
CA PHE A 2 -13.42 -1.13 6.27
C PHE A 2 -12.03 -0.55 6.57
N ALA A 3 -11.98 0.61 7.24
CA ALA A 3 -10.74 1.32 7.57
C ALA A 3 -9.75 0.45 8.36
N ALA A 4 -10.22 -0.19 9.45
CA ALA A 4 -9.38 -1.03 10.30
C ALA A 4 -8.79 -2.22 9.52
N LYS A 5 -9.63 -2.90 8.73
CA LYS A 5 -9.18 -4.02 7.91
C LYS A 5 -8.15 -3.56 6.88
N TYR A 6 -8.38 -2.42 6.22
CA TYR A 6 -7.46 -1.92 5.19
C TYR A 6 -6.13 -1.47 5.80
N LEU A 7 -6.18 -0.70 6.89
CA LEU A 7 -5.01 -0.24 7.64
C LEU A 7 -4.10 -1.41 8.07
N ILE A 8 -4.69 -2.46 8.65
CA ILE A 8 -3.96 -3.66 9.06
C ILE A 8 -3.26 -4.34 7.89
N ARG A 9 -3.79 -4.25 6.66
CA ARG A 9 -3.26 -4.93 5.48
C ARG A 9 -2.14 -4.17 4.78
N VAL A 10 -2.12 -2.84 4.89
CA VAL A 10 -1.13 -1.98 4.21
C VAL A 10 -0.03 -1.46 5.16
N THR A 11 -0.17 -1.73 6.46
CA THR A 11 0.86 -1.40 7.45
C THR A 11 1.97 -2.45 7.42
N PRO A 12 3.26 -2.09 7.38
CA PRO A 12 4.37 -3.04 7.45
C PRO A 12 4.27 -3.99 8.63
N ALA A 13 4.60 -5.27 8.43
CA ALA A 13 4.37 -6.34 9.40
C ALA A 13 5.14 -6.10 10.70
N THR A 14 6.41 -5.70 10.60
CA THR A 14 7.26 -5.38 11.76
C THR A 14 6.68 -4.21 12.56
N PHE A 15 6.28 -3.14 11.87
CA PHE A 15 5.69 -1.97 12.51
C PHE A 15 4.31 -2.26 13.11
N LEU A 16 3.50 -3.12 12.46
CA LEU A 16 2.18 -3.53 12.95
C LEU A 16 2.27 -4.19 14.33
N ILE A 17 3.29 -5.02 14.57
CA ILE A 17 3.54 -5.65 15.88
C ILE A 17 3.83 -4.57 16.94
N LEU A 18 4.70 -3.61 16.61
CA LEU A 18 5.05 -2.50 17.51
C LEU A 18 3.82 -1.64 17.84
N ALA A 19 3.03 -1.29 16.81
CA ALA A 19 1.80 -0.54 16.97
C ALA A 19 0.77 -1.30 17.81
N PHE A 20 0.64 -2.61 17.62
CA PHE A 20 -0.29 -3.44 18.41
C PHE A 20 0.09 -3.45 19.90
N ILE A 21 1.36 -3.68 20.22
CA ILE A 21 1.85 -3.63 21.61
C ILE A 21 1.64 -2.22 22.21
N GLY A 22 1.95 -1.19 21.42
CA GLY A 22 1.70 0.20 21.80
C GLY A 22 0.23 0.49 22.12
N LEU A 23 -0.70 -0.03 21.31
CA LEU A 23 -2.13 0.14 21.52
C LEU A 23 -2.57 -0.51 22.83
N LEU A 24 -2.14 -1.74 23.12
CA LEU A 24 -2.46 -2.42 24.38
C LEU A 24 -1.98 -1.62 25.59
N ILE A 25 -0.76 -1.07 25.52
CA ILE A 25 -0.20 -0.22 26.57
C ILE A 25 -1.00 1.08 26.69
N ALA A 26 -1.35 1.72 25.57
CA ALA A 26 -2.12 2.95 25.58
C ALA A 26 -3.49 2.74 26.24
N PHE A 27 -4.22 1.69 25.86
CA PHE A 27 -5.50 1.35 26.49
C PHE A 27 -5.36 1.05 27.98
N TYR A 28 -4.32 0.31 28.38
CA TYR A 28 -4.05 0.03 29.79
C TYR A 28 -3.75 1.31 30.59
N ARG A 29 -2.92 2.22 30.07
CA ARG A 29 -2.57 3.48 30.75
C ARG A 29 -3.76 4.43 30.85
N VAL A 30 -4.57 4.50 29.80
CA VAL A 30 -5.79 5.31 29.77
C VAL A 30 -6.83 4.75 30.76
N GLY A 31 -7.10 3.45 30.72
CA GLY A 31 -8.06 2.81 31.62
C GLY A 31 -7.70 2.93 33.11
N ASN A 32 -6.40 2.95 33.42
CA ASN A 32 -5.90 3.13 34.80
C ASN A 32 -5.54 4.57 35.17
N LYS A 33 -5.82 5.55 34.29
CA LYS A 33 -5.52 6.98 34.51
C LYS A 33 -4.07 7.25 34.94
N GLN A 34 -3.10 6.62 34.27
CA GLN A 34 -1.68 6.91 34.50
C GLN A 34 -1.31 8.33 34.06
N LYS A 35 -0.15 8.84 34.47
CA LYS A 35 0.27 10.25 34.27
C LYS A 35 0.10 10.81 32.84
N ASP A 36 0.17 9.99 31.80
CA ASP A 36 0.06 10.36 30.39
C ASP A 36 -1.32 10.06 29.76
N TRP A 37 -2.33 9.73 30.58
CA TRP A 37 -3.63 9.25 30.10
C TRP A 37 -4.37 10.28 29.24
N GLU A 38 -4.31 11.58 29.56
CA GLU A 38 -4.97 12.62 28.76
C GLU A 38 -4.39 12.68 27.35
N PHE A 39 -3.05 12.70 27.26
CA PHE A 39 -2.35 12.70 25.98
C PHE A 39 -2.68 11.46 25.16
N LEU A 40 -2.59 10.28 25.77
CA LEU A 40 -2.90 9.02 25.09
C LEU A 40 -4.36 8.93 24.65
N SER A 41 -5.28 9.51 25.41
CA SER A 41 -6.68 9.59 25.01
C SER A 41 -6.85 10.40 23.72
N LEU A 42 -6.15 11.54 23.60
CA LEU A 42 -6.15 12.34 22.37
C LEU A 42 -5.56 11.57 21.18
N ILE A 43 -4.48 10.83 21.39
CA ILE A 43 -3.88 9.98 20.34
C ILE A 43 -4.84 8.88 19.90
N LEU A 44 -5.51 8.20 20.85
CA LEU A 44 -6.51 7.18 20.53
C LEU A 44 -7.71 7.78 19.79
N ILE A 45 -8.17 8.97 20.17
CA ILE A 45 -9.23 9.70 19.47
C ILE A 45 -8.80 10.05 18.05
N LEU A 46 -7.53 10.44 17.83
CA LEU A 46 -6.98 10.73 16.50
C LEU A 46 -6.91 9.49 15.61
N ILE A 47 -6.77 8.30 16.18
CA ILE A 47 -6.86 7.03 15.45
C ILE A 47 -8.32 6.67 15.16
N ILE A 48 -9.18 6.71 16.19
CA ILE A 48 -10.55 6.22 16.12
C ILE A 48 -11.42 7.12 15.23
N THR A 49 -11.27 8.45 15.32
CA THR A 49 -12.15 9.41 14.63
C THR A 49 -12.10 9.28 13.10
N PRO A 50 -10.93 9.31 12.43
CA PRO A 50 -10.87 9.13 10.98
C PRO A 50 -11.34 7.74 10.55
N MET A 51 -11.03 6.71 11.33
CA MET A 51 -11.46 5.34 11.05
C MET A 51 -12.98 5.17 11.12
N LEU A 52 -13.64 5.81 12.09
CA LEU A 52 -15.09 5.82 12.18
C LEU A 52 -15.70 6.65 11.04
N ARG A 53 -15.19 7.86 10.78
CA ARG A 53 -15.66 8.74 9.70
C ARG A 53 -15.78 8.01 8.36
N VAL A 54 -14.72 7.32 7.94
CA VAL A 54 -14.69 6.62 6.65
C VAL A 54 -15.39 5.25 6.67
N SER A 55 -15.90 4.83 7.84
CA SER A 55 -16.65 3.58 8.01
C SER A 55 -18.13 3.79 8.36
N MET A 56 -18.59 5.05 8.44
CA MET A 56 -19.99 5.37 8.72
C MET A 56 -20.90 4.92 7.57
N PRO A 57 -22.16 4.53 7.85
CA PRO A 57 -23.16 4.34 6.81
C PRO A 57 -23.26 5.62 5.96
N LYS A 58 -23.23 5.48 4.62
CA LYS A 58 -23.15 6.58 3.63
C LYS A 58 -21.77 7.21 3.40
N ALA A 59 -20.75 6.86 4.18
CA ALA A 59 -19.38 7.15 3.76
C ALA A 59 -19.13 6.40 2.44
N ASN A 60 -18.68 7.10 1.41
CA ASN A 60 -18.36 6.51 0.12
C ASN A 60 -16.84 6.42 -0.03
N PRO A 61 -16.19 5.41 0.58
CA PRO A 61 -14.77 5.24 0.34
C PRO A 61 -14.54 4.94 -1.14
N TYR A 62 -13.71 5.75 -1.78
CA TYR A 62 -13.31 5.61 -3.19
C TYR A 62 -11.83 5.21 -3.36
N ASP A 63 -11.11 5.11 -2.25
CA ASP A 63 -9.66 4.96 -2.17
C ASP A 63 -9.24 4.35 -0.81
N GLY A 64 -8.07 3.72 -0.78
CA GLY A 64 -7.58 2.97 0.37
C GLY A 64 -7.20 3.85 1.57
N ILE A 65 -5.98 3.70 2.08
CA ILE A 65 -5.50 4.40 3.27
C ILE A 65 -5.51 5.93 3.14
N ARG A 66 -5.47 6.47 1.90
CA ARG A 66 -5.42 7.90 1.60
C ARG A 66 -6.58 8.69 2.21
N GLN A 67 -7.75 8.09 2.36
CA GLN A 67 -8.91 8.75 2.98
C GLN A 67 -8.84 8.90 4.50
N PHE A 68 -7.92 8.22 5.16
CA PHE A 68 -7.73 8.27 6.59
C PHE A 68 -6.24 8.28 6.94
N PHE A 69 -5.44 8.92 6.08
CA PHE A 69 -3.99 9.00 6.22
C PHE A 69 -3.57 9.76 7.49
N ASP A 70 -4.46 10.61 8.02
CA ASP A 70 -4.31 11.33 9.29
C ASP A 70 -4.07 10.40 10.50
N VAL A 71 -4.40 9.11 10.37
CA VAL A 71 -4.15 8.09 11.40
C VAL A 71 -2.66 7.73 11.51
N VAL A 72 -1.87 7.94 10.45
CA VAL A 72 -0.46 7.49 10.38
C VAL A 72 0.41 8.14 11.46
N PRO A 73 0.43 9.48 11.66
CA PRO A 73 1.22 10.09 12.73
C PRO A 73 0.87 9.55 14.13
N ALA A 74 -0.42 9.34 14.40
CA ALA A 74 -0.89 8.78 15.67
C ALA A 74 -0.41 7.34 15.86
N LEU A 75 -0.46 6.51 14.81
CA LEU A 75 0.10 5.17 14.83
C LEU A 75 1.61 5.16 15.03
N CYS A 76 2.36 6.12 14.45
CA CYS A 76 3.80 6.25 14.68
C CYS A 76 4.12 6.50 16.16
N ILE A 77 3.35 7.36 16.83
CA ILE A 77 3.48 7.59 18.28
C ILE A 77 3.22 6.30 19.06
N ILE A 78 2.12 5.62 18.74
CA ILE A 78 1.76 4.36 19.39
C ILE A 78 2.81 3.25 19.13
N GLY A 79 3.29 3.13 17.90
CA GLY A 79 4.36 2.20 17.53
C GLY A 79 5.66 2.50 18.28
N GLY A 80 5.99 3.77 18.48
CA GLY A 80 7.12 4.20 19.31
C GLY A 80 6.97 3.78 20.78
N ILE A 81 5.77 3.86 21.35
CA ILE A 81 5.48 3.37 22.71
C ILE A 81 5.70 1.86 22.78
N GLY A 82 5.21 1.11 21.80
CA GLY A 82 5.42 -0.34 21.71
C GLY A 82 6.91 -0.71 21.58
N ALA A 83 7.63 -0.03 20.69
CA ALA A 83 9.08 -0.20 20.53
C ALA A 83 9.82 0.07 21.84
N LYS A 84 9.50 1.17 22.53
CA LYS A 84 10.08 1.51 23.83
C LYS A 84 9.82 0.41 24.86
N ALA A 85 8.61 -0.13 24.92
CA ALA A 85 8.27 -1.19 25.87
C ALA A 85 9.11 -2.46 25.66
N ILE A 86 9.35 -2.85 24.40
CA ILE A 86 10.22 -3.99 24.08
C ILE A 86 11.67 -3.68 24.47
N VAL A 87 12.18 -2.50 24.12
CA VAL A 87 13.55 -2.09 24.47
C VAL A 87 13.76 -2.05 25.99
N ASP A 88 12.81 -1.50 26.74
CA ASP A 88 12.86 -1.45 28.21
C ASP A 88 12.81 -2.88 28.81
N LEU A 89 12.02 -3.78 28.22
CA LEU A 89 11.96 -5.20 28.62
C LEU A 89 13.30 -5.91 28.38
N MET A 90 13.88 -5.77 27.19
CA MET A 90 15.17 -6.36 26.83
C MET A 90 16.29 -5.85 27.73
N THR A 91 16.32 -4.53 27.98
CA THR A 91 17.30 -3.90 28.87
C THR A 91 17.18 -4.44 30.30
N LYS A 92 15.95 -4.57 30.83
CA LYS A 92 15.71 -5.15 32.16
C LYS A 92 16.16 -6.61 32.25
N ILE A 93 15.89 -7.43 31.23
CA ILE A 93 16.32 -8.83 31.18
C ILE A 93 17.85 -8.92 31.25
N VAL A 94 18.57 -8.14 30.44
CA VAL A 94 20.04 -8.15 30.46
C VAL A 94 20.61 -7.61 31.77
N LEU A 95 20.01 -6.59 32.36
CA LEU A 95 20.41 -6.09 33.68
C LEU A 95 20.14 -7.09 34.81
N ARG A 96 19.14 -7.98 34.67
CA ARG A 96 18.82 -9.05 35.62
C ARG A 96 19.90 -10.14 35.65
N PHE A 97 20.60 -10.36 34.54
CA PHE A 97 21.73 -11.28 34.43
C PHE A 97 23.08 -10.67 34.89
N LYS A 98 23.09 -9.66 35.77
CA LYS A 98 24.33 -9.17 36.40
C LYS A 98 24.77 -10.07 37.58
N PRO A 99 25.78 -10.94 37.38
CA PRO A 99 26.80 -11.13 38.41
C PRO A 99 28.24 -10.80 37.96
N LEU A 100 28.51 -10.42 36.70
CA LEU A 100 29.90 -10.45 36.18
C LEU A 100 30.65 -9.11 36.02
N TYR A 101 30.04 -7.95 36.32
CA TYR A 101 30.66 -6.64 36.04
C TYR A 101 30.79 -5.70 37.26
N LYS A 102 30.82 -6.27 38.48
CA LYS A 102 31.22 -5.54 39.70
C LYS A 102 32.73 -5.65 39.90
N ASN A 103 33.52 -5.28 38.88
CA ASN A 103 34.96 -5.17 39.06
C ASN A 103 35.30 -3.80 39.65
N LYS A 104 36.00 -3.77 40.78
CA LYS A 104 36.29 -2.60 41.64
C LYS A 104 37.07 -1.47 40.91
N TYR A 105 37.55 -1.74 39.69
CA TYR A 105 38.47 -0.88 38.95
C TYR A 105 37.88 -0.17 37.71
N ASN A 106 36.64 -0.46 37.31
CA ASN A 106 36.09 0.13 36.07
C ASN A 106 35.26 1.38 36.37
N LYS A 107 35.91 2.55 36.25
CA LYS A 107 35.38 3.92 36.47
C LYS A 107 34.41 4.38 35.37
N TYR A 108 33.91 3.49 34.52
CA TYR A 108 32.82 3.82 33.60
C TYR A 108 31.51 3.79 34.36
N SER A 109 31.02 4.99 34.70
CA SER A 109 29.74 5.19 35.40
C SER A 109 28.64 4.33 34.79
N GLY A 110 27.83 3.66 35.62
CA GLY A 110 26.76 2.76 35.16
C GLY A 110 25.76 3.37 34.16
N ARG A 111 25.74 4.71 34.04
CA ARG A 111 25.01 5.46 33.01
C ARG A 111 25.52 5.19 31.60
N SER A 112 26.84 5.14 31.39
CA SER A 112 27.44 4.91 30.05
C SER A 112 27.07 3.54 29.47
N VAL A 113 27.11 2.48 30.28
CA VAL A 113 26.73 1.12 29.88
C VAL A 113 25.23 1.02 29.55
N GLN A 114 24.36 1.70 30.33
CA GLN A 114 22.92 1.74 30.07
C GLN A 114 22.60 2.46 28.76
N SER A 115 23.30 3.56 28.47
CA SER A 115 23.14 4.29 27.20
C SER A 115 23.54 3.43 25.99
N VAL A 116 24.64 2.68 26.08
CA VAL A 116 25.07 1.77 24.99
C VAL A 116 24.07 0.64 24.78
N GLN A 117 23.57 0.02 25.86
CA GLN A 117 22.54 -1.02 25.77
C GLN A 117 21.23 -0.51 25.15
N LEU A 118 20.80 0.69 25.53
CA LEU A 118 19.62 1.32 24.97
C LEU A 118 19.78 1.54 23.46
N VAL A 119 20.90 2.14 23.04
CA VAL A 119 21.19 2.35 21.62
C VAL A 119 21.22 1.02 20.86
N PHE A 120 21.86 -0.01 21.42
CA PHE A 120 21.93 -1.34 20.82
C PHE A 120 20.54 -1.96 20.62
N PHE A 121 19.71 -2.01 21.65
CA PHE A 121 18.37 -2.60 21.56
C PHE A 121 17.42 -1.78 20.70
N THR A 122 17.49 -0.45 20.76
CA THR A 122 16.74 0.41 19.84
C THR A 122 17.15 0.12 18.39
N SER A 123 18.44 0.01 18.10
CA SER A 123 18.92 -0.35 16.76
C SER A 123 18.42 -1.72 16.32
N LEU A 124 18.43 -2.71 17.21
CA LEU A 124 17.94 -4.06 16.92
C LEU A 124 16.44 -4.09 16.56
N ILE A 125 15.63 -3.19 17.14
CA ILE A 125 14.20 -3.07 16.80
C ILE A 125 13.99 -2.29 15.50
N LEU A 126 14.78 -1.23 15.27
CA LEU A 126 14.63 -0.40 14.07
C LEU A 126 15.16 -1.07 12.80
N LEU A 127 16.23 -1.89 12.89
CA LEU A 127 16.84 -2.55 11.74
C LEU A 127 15.83 -3.39 10.93
N PRO A 128 15.02 -4.30 11.52
CA PRO A 128 13.98 -5.02 10.79
C PRO A 128 12.94 -4.12 10.13
N VAL A 129 12.56 -3.01 10.79
CA VAL A 129 11.58 -2.06 10.24
C VAL A 129 12.15 -1.37 8.99
N PHE A 130 13.39 -0.89 9.06
CA PHE A 130 14.07 -0.29 7.91
C PHE A 130 14.37 -1.30 6.81
N PHE A 131 14.72 -2.53 7.17
CA PHE A 131 14.96 -3.60 6.20
C PHE A 131 13.67 -3.96 5.45
N GLU A 132 12.56 -4.14 6.16
CA GLU A 132 11.25 -4.37 5.55
C GLU A 132 10.88 -3.19 4.63
N PHE A 133 11.07 -1.95 5.08
CA PHE A 133 10.85 -0.77 4.24
C PHE A 133 11.70 -0.81 2.96
N ALA A 134 13.01 -1.02 3.06
CA ALA A 134 13.91 -1.00 1.90
C ALA A 134 13.60 -2.11 0.88
N VAL A 135 13.29 -3.32 1.36
CA VAL A 135 12.90 -4.44 0.49
C VAL A 135 11.61 -4.13 -0.25
N ASN A 136 10.59 -3.63 0.46
CA ASN A 136 9.30 -3.32 -0.16
C ASN A 136 9.36 -2.10 -1.06
N PHE A 137 10.13 -1.07 -0.68
CA PHE A 137 10.38 0.07 -1.55
C PHE A 137 11.02 -0.38 -2.86
N LYS A 138 12.11 -1.16 -2.82
CA LYS A 138 12.74 -1.68 -4.03
C LYS A 138 11.79 -2.52 -4.89
N LYS A 139 10.97 -3.36 -4.26
CA LYS A 139 10.08 -4.30 -4.94
C LYS A 139 8.88 -3.62 -5.61
N HIS A 140 8.35 -2.59 -4.95
CA HIS A 140 7.13 -1.93 -5.39
C HIS A 140 7.40 -0.62 -6.12
N HIS A 141 8.59 -0.02 -6.05
CA HIS A 141 8.91 1.22 -6.76
C HIS A 141 8.77 1.08 -8.28
N PRO A 142 8.13 2.03 -8.99
CA PRO A 142 7.57 3.32 -8.51
C PRO A 142 6.08 3.29 -8.14
N TYR A 143 5.54 2.12 -7.80
CA TYR A 143 4.14 1.82 -7.54
C TYR A 143 3.90 1.41 -6.08
N GLU A 144 4.33 2.22 -5.12
CA GLU A 144 4.30 1.89 -3.68
C GLU A 144 2.87 1.65 -3.14
N LEU A 145 1.84 2.14 -3.83
CA LEU A 145 0.43 1.86 -3.51
C LEU A 145 0.03 0.40 -3.66
N THR A 146 0.81 -0.37 -4.41
CA THR A 146 0.62 -1.81 -4.57
C THR A 146 1.05 -2.60 -3.34
N TYR A 147 1.68 -1.97 -2.34
CA TYR A 147 2.15 -2.67 -1.15
C TYR A 147 1.00 -3.17 -0.27
N PHE A 148 1.06 -4.47 0.05
CA PHE A 148 0.28 -5.11 1.10
C PHE A 148 1.23 -6.00 1.90
N ASN A 149 1.05 -6.04 3.22
CA ASN A 149 2.01 -6.74 4.06
C ASN A 149 1.98 -8.27 3.89
N PRO A 150 3.11 -8.95 4.18
CA PRO A 150 3.20 -10.41 4.06
C PRO A 150 2.23 -11.17 4.98
N ILE A 151 1.87 -10.64 6.15
CA ILE A 151 0.92 -11.28 7.09
C ILE A 151 -0.46 -11.43 6.44
N PHE A 152 -0.90 -10.41 5.69
CA PHE A 152 -2.13 -10.49 4.91
C PHE A 152 -2.00 -11.47 3.73
N GLY A 153 -0.79 -11.62 3.19
CA GLY A 153 -0.45 -12.45 2.03
C GLY A 153 0.03 -11.66 0.82
N GLY A 154 0.48 -10.41 1.03
CA GLY A 154 1.11 -9.61 0.00
C GLY A 154 0.15 -9.02 -1.04
N PHE A 155 0.74 -8.36 -2.03
CA PHE A 155 0.02 -7.76 -3.14
C PHE A 155 -0.77 -8.79 -3.98
N PRO A 156 -0.25 -10.00 -4.28
CA PRO A 156 -1.00 -11.03 -5.00
C PRO A 156 -2.34 -11.37 -4.33
N LYS A 157 -2.35 -11.56 -3.00
CA LYS A 157 -3.60 -11.86 -2.30
C LYS A 157 -4.59 -10.69 -2.29
N ALA A 158 -4.09 -9.45 -2.28
CA ALA A 158 -4.96 -8.27 -2.41
C ALA A 158 -5.63 -8.21 -3.79
N TYR A 159 -4.84 -8.43 -4.84
CA TYR A 159 -5.29 -8.39 -6.22
C TYR A 159 -6.23 -9.55 -6.57
N TYR A 160 -5.78 -10.80 -6.44
CA TYR A 160 -6.58 -11.98 -6.78
C TYR A 160 -7.75 -12.20 -5.81
N GLY A 161 -7.63 -11.70 -4.58
CA GLY A 161 -8.74 -11.61 -3.63
C GLY A 161 -9.76 -10.52 -3.95
N LYS A 162 -9.60 -9.81 -5.08
CA LYS A 162 -10.50 -8.75 -5.60
C LYS A 162 -10.77 -7.65 -4.56
N LEU A 163 -9.75 -7.22 -3.81
CA LEU A 163 -9.92 -6.06 -2.95
C LEU A 163 -10.18 -4.82 -3.82
N PRO A 164 -11.25 -4.04 -3.55
CA PRO A 164 -11.66 -2.94 -4.44
C PRO A 164 -10.56 -1.93 -4.77
N TYR A 165 -9.72 -1.62 -3.77
CA TYR A 165 -8.65 -0.63 -3.86
C TYR A 165 -7.26 -1.28 -3.83
N ALA A 166 -7.13 -2.53 -4.28
CA ALA A 166 -5.83 -3.09 -4.61
C ALA A 166 -5.35 -2.47 -5.93
N THR A 167 -4.02 -2.32 -6.06
CA THR A 167 -3.28 -1.74 -7.20
C THR A 167 -3.12 -0.22 -7.18
N ASP A 168 -3.12 0.40 -8.35
CA ASP A 168 -2.84 1.81 -8.56
C ASP A 168 -4.09 2.68 -8.33
N TYR A 169 -3.86 3.94 -7.98
CA TYR A 169 -4.90 4.96 -7.83
C TYR A 169 -4.55 6.13 -8.74
N TRP A 170 -5.39 6.38 -9.74
CA TRP A 170 -5.18 7.38 -10.81
C TRP A 170 -4.11 7.04 -11.85
N GLY A 171 -3.92 5.76 -12.16
CA GLY A 171 -3.23 5.34 -13.37
C GLY A 171 -1.82 5.91 -13.55
N GLY A 172 -1.04 6.04 -12.46
CA GLY A 172 0.38 6.36 -12.55
C GLY A 172 1.15 5.38 -13.45
N VAL A 173 0.70 4.12 -13.52
CA VAL A 173 1.23 3.11 -14.45
C VAL A 173 1.01 3.45 -15.93
N TYR A 174 0.05 4.32 -16.26
CA TYR A 174 -0.17 4.73 -17.65
C TYR A 174 1.00 5.48 -18.25
N LYS A 175 1.87 6.12 -17.46
CA LYS A 175 3.08 6.72 -18.01
C LYS A 175 3.96 5.65 -18.68
N GLN A 176 4.28 4.59 -17.94
CA GLN A 176 5.04 3.46 -18.50
C GLN A 176 4.24 2.73 -19.59
N GLY A 177 2.91 2.66 -19.46
CA GLY A 177 2.04 2.16 -20.52
C GLY A 177 2.19 2.94 -21.82
N VAL A 178 2.15 4.28 -21.77
CA VAL A 178 2.33 5.14 -22.94
C VAL A 178 3.71 4.98 -23.55
N ASP A 179 4.77 4.91 -22.73
CA ASP A 179 6.13 4.66 -23.22
C ASP A 179 6.22 3.32 -23.97
N LEU A 180 5.60 2.27 -23.42
CA LEU A 180 5.49 0.96 -24.04
C LEU A 180 4.72 1.00 -25.37
N LEU A 181 3.55 1.68 -25.41
CA LEU A 181 2.75 1.78 -26.63
C LEU A 181 3.51 2.55 -27.71
N ASN A 182 4.21 3.61 -27.35
CA ASN A 182 5.01 4.39 -28.27
C ASN A 182 6.09 3.55 -28.97
N GLU A 183 6.71 2.63 -28.24
CA GLU A 183 7.75 1.74 -28.76
C GLU A 183 7.17 0.58 -29.58
N LYS A 184 6.06 -0.02 -29.14
CA LYS A 184 5.61 -1.33 -29.62
C LYS A 184 4.48 -1.30 -30.63
N LEU A 185 3.64 -0.26 -30.65
CA LEU A 185 2.49 -0.23 -31.55
C LEU A 185 2.86 0.17 -32.98
N PRO A 186 2.21 -0.44 -34.00
CA PRO A 186 2.42 -0.05 -35.39
C PRO A 186 1.94 1.39 -35.66
N GLU A 187 2.37 1.95 -36.79
CA GLU A 187 1.95 3.30 -37.21
C GLU A 187 0.43 3.35 -37.46
N GLY A 188 -0.22 4.42 -37.00
CA GLY A 188 -1.65 4.65 -37.23
C GLY A 188 -2.59 3.80 -36.37
N ALA A 189 -2.04 3.09 -35.36
CA ALA A 189 -2.80 2.26 -34.43
C ALA A 189 -3.92 3.05 -33.72
N THR A 190 -5.03 2.37 -33.45
CA THR A 190 -6.14 2.92 -32.66
C THR A 190 -6.11 2.35 -31.25
N LEU A 191 -6.29 3.20 -30.24
CA LEU A 191 -6.18 2.87 -28.82
C LEU A 191 -7.47 3.22 -28.09
N ASP A 192 -8.06 2.26 -27.40
CA ASP A 192 -9.15 2.48 -26.46
C ASP A 192 -8.66 2.42 -25.01
N LEU A 193 -9.20 3.32 -24.19
CA LEU A 193 -8.88 3.48 -22.77
C LEU A 193 -10.20 3.45 -22.01
N PRO A 194 -10.74 2.25 -21.72
CA PRO A 194 -12.08 2.08 -21.14
C PRO A 194 -12.21 2.71 -19.76
N PHE A 195 -11.09 3.08 -19.13
CA PHE A 195 -11.07 3.88 -17.93
C PHE A 195 -9.94 4.91 -17.96
N GLY A 196 -10.29 6.17 -17.70
CA GLY A 196 -9.28 7.18 -17.37
C GLY A 196 -8.49 7.71 -18.56
N ALA A 197 -9.09 7.79 -19.75
CA ALA A 197 -8.44 8.33 -20.95
C ALA A 197 -7.79 9.71 -20.74
N HIS A 198 -8.38 10.56 -19.90
CA HIS A 198 -7.83 11.87 -19.56
C HIS A 198 -6.48 11.81 -18.83
N MET A 199 -6.15 10.68 -18.19
CA MET A 199 -4.92 10.52 -17.41
C MET A 199 -3.68 10.36 -18.31
N ILE A 200 -3.86 10.14 -19.61
CA ILE A 200 -2.74 10.05 -20.55
C ILE A 200 -2.49 11.33 -21.34
N PHE A 201 -3.32 12.37 -21.16
CA PHE A 201 -3.20 13.60 -21.96
C PHE A 201 -1.92 14.39 -21.67
N ASP A 202 -1.39 14.26 -20.44
CA ASP A 202 -0.11 14.85 -20.06
C ASP A 202 1.08 13.94 -20.41
N TYR A 203 0.82 12.72 -20.89
CA TYR A 203 1.87 11.81 -21.36
C TYR A 203 2.08 12.00 -22.85
N SER A 204 3.33 11.96 -23.29
CA SER A 204 3.72 12.20 -24.69
C SER A 204 3.39 10.98 -25.57
N LEU A 205 2.11 10.64 -25.72
CA LEU A 205 1.66 9.61 -26.65
C LEU A 205 2.01 10.03 -28.09
N ARG A 206 2.50 9.07 -28.87
CA ARG A 206 2.81 9.22 -30.28
C ARG A 206 1.62 9.81 -31.03
N LYS A 207 1.86 10.85 -31.84
CA LYS A 207 0.82 11.62 -32.51
C LYS A 207 0.00 10.82 -33.54
N ASP A 208 0.56 9.73 -34.06
CA ASP A 208 -0.11 8.85 -35.01
C ASP A 208 -1.05 7.82 -34.34
N ILE A 209 -0.90 7.60 -33.02
CA ILE A 209 -1.80 6.73 -32.26
C ILE A 209 -3.10 7.50 -32.02
N ARG A 210 -4.21 6.99 -32.57
CA ARG A 210 -5.53 7.61 -32.45
C ARG A 210 -6.26 7.05 -31.24
N VAL A 211 -6.52 7.89 -30.25
CA VAL A 211 -7.29 7.51 -29.06
C VAL A 211 -8.79 7.51 -29.40
N CYS A 212 -9.41 6.34 -29.32
CA CYS A 212 -10.85 6.16 -29.38
C CYS A 212 -11.40 6.50 -27.99
N LEU A 213 -12.07 7.65 -27.86
CA LEU A 213 -12.69 8.04 -26.59
C LEU A 213 -13.99 7.26 -26.41
N THR A 214 -13.94 6.17 -25.64
CA THR A 214 -15.13 5.61 -25.00
C THR A 214 -15.55 6.54 -23.86
N ASP A 215 -16.84 6.90 -23.78
CA ASP A 215 -17.30 7.96 -22.88
C ASP A 215 -17.04 7.68 -21.39
N LEU A 216 -17.01 8.76 -20.59
CA LEU A 216 -16.75 8.71 -19.14
C LEU A 216 -17.84 7.97 -18.32
N ASN A 217 -18.95 7.61 -18.95
CA ASN A 217 -20.10 6.96 -18.29
C ASN A 217 -20.15 5.45 -18.55
N GLY A 218 -19.20 4.89 -19.31
CA GLY A 218 -19.20 3.48 -19.67
C GLY A 218 -20.43 3.07 -20.49
N GLN A 219 -21.18 4.04 -21.02
CA GLN A 219 -22.32 3.76 -21.91
C GLN A 219 -21.85 3.80 -23.35
N SER A 220 -20.99 2.84 -23.72
CA SER A 220 -20.84 2.53 -25.13
C SER A 220 -22.06 1.76 -25.58
N LYS A 221 -23.07 2.47 -26.12
CA LYS A 221 -23.89 1.89 -27.18
C LYS A 221 -22.95 1.74 -28.36
N VAL A 222 -22.27 0.58 -28.42
CA VAL A 222 -21.30 0.15 -29.43
C VAL A 222 -21.43 0.96 -30.72
N TYR A 223 -20.52 1.91 -30.92
CA TYR A 223 -19.94 2.44 -32.15
C TYR A 223 -19.27 3.81 -31.85
N PRO A 224 -18.01 4.05 -32.27
CA PRO A 224 -17.17 3.15 -33.07
C PRO A 224 -16.66 1.94 -32.29
N ALA A 225 -16.24 0.91 -33.03
CA ALA A 225 -15.65 -0.32 -32.50
C ALA A 225 -14.51 -0.02 -31.50
N PRO A 226 -14.25 -0.90 -30.51
CA PRO A 226 -13.07 -0.77 -29.67
C PRO A 226 -11.86 -0.63 -30.58
N GLY A 227 -10.93 0.28 -30.23
CA GLY A 227 -9.69 0.43 -30.96
C GLY A 227 -8.98 -0.92 -31.13
N ASP A 228 -8.10 -1.00 -32.13
CA ASP A 228 -7.28 -2.18 -32.40
C ASP A 228 -6.53 -2.64 -31.15
N TYR A 229 -6.20 -1.70 -30.26
CA TYR A 229 -5.57 -1.92 -28.97
C TYR A 229 -6.41 -1.36 -27.83
N ILE A 230 -6.43 -2.06 -26.70
CA ILE A 230 -7.15 -1.68 -25.48
C ILE A 230 -6.16 -1.69 -24.33
N MET A 231 -6.04 -0.59 -23.57
CA MET A 231 -5.13 -0.51 -22.42
C MET A 231 -5.87 -0.07 -21.16
N TYR A 232 -5.59 -0.71 -20.03
CA TYR A 232 -6.10 -0.30 -18.73
C TYR A 232 -5.21 -0.73 -17.57
N TYR A 233 -5.17 0.08 -16.50
CA TYR A 233 -4.54 -0.31 -15.23
C TYR A 233 -5.47 -1.17 -14.38
N THR A 234 -4.92 -2.02 -13.52
CA THR A 234 -5.65 -3.17 -12.99
C THR A 234 -6.35 -3.01 -11.64
N ARG A 235 -7.20 -1.99 -11.52
CA ARG A 235 -7.91 -1.73 -10.25
C ARG A 235 -9.29 -2.35 -10.23
N GLN A 236 -9.55 -3.23 -9.25
CA GLN A 236 -10.81 -3.96 -9.13
C GLN A 236 -12.05 -3.04 -9.10
N SER A 237 -12.00 -1.92 -8.38
CA SER A 237 -13.12 -0.96 -8.34
C SER A 237 -13.42 -0.29 -9.69
N SER A 238 -12.41 -0.22 -10.58
CA SER A 238 -12.53 0.35 -11.92
C SER A 238 -12.92 -0.74 -12.95
N TYR A 239 -12.68 -2.01 -12.62
CA TYR A 239 -12.96 -3.16 -13.47
C TYR A 239 -14.42 -3.57 -13.45
N SER A 240 -14.99 -3.70 -12.25
CA SER A 240 -16.31 -4.31 -12.08
C SER A 240 -17.40 -3.44 -12.71
N GLY A 241 -18.11 -4.00 -13.70
CA GLY A 241 -19.18 -3.33 -14.42
C GLY A 241 -18.74 -2.61 -15.70
N ASN A 242 -17.46 -2.67 -16.08
CA ASN A 242 -16.98 -2.15 -17.37
C ASN A 242 -16.96 -3.28 -18.42
N ILE A 243 -17.94 -3.26 -19.33
CA ILE A 243 -18.14 -4.30 -20.34
C ILE A 243 -16.90 -4.55 -21.23
N ILE A 244 -16.11 -3.52 -21.54
CA ILE A 244 -14.91 -3.65 -22.38
C ILE A 244 -13.81 -4.40 -21.62
N ILE A 245 -13.60 -4.04 -20.36
CA ILE A 245 -12.62 -4.71 -19.49
C ILE A 245 -13.03 -6.16 -19.26
N GLU A 246 -14.30 -6.41 -18.94
CA GLU A 246 -14.83 -7.76 -18.75
C GLU A 246 -14.67 -8.61 -20.02
N PHE A 247 -14.99 -8.07 -21.19
CA PHE A 247 -14.74 -8.73 -22.47
C PHE A 247 -13.26 -9.09 -22.67
N CYS A 248 -12.34 -8.15 -22.41
CA CYS A 248 -10.90 -8.41 -22.55
C CYS A 248 -10.45 -9.53 -21.59
N GLU A 249 -10.84 -9.46 -20.33
CA GLU A 249 -10.46 -10.45 -19.31
C GLU A 249 -11.06 -11.83 -19.57
N GLU A 250 -12.26 -11.93 -20.16
CA GLU A 250 -12.92 -13.21 -20.43
C GLU A 250 -12.52 -13.82 -21.78
N ARG A 251 -12.25 -12.99 -22.80
CA ARG A 251 -12.15 -13.45 -24.19
C ARG A 251 -10.78 -13.30 -24.80
N LEU A 252 -9.89 -12.47 -24.28
CA LEU A 252 -8.61 -12.15 -24.91
C LEU A 252 -7.41 -12.45 -24.00
N ASN A 253 -6.30 -12.83 -24.60
CA ASN A 253 -5.00 -12.87 -23.93
C ASN A 253 -4.32 -11.49 -24.04
N PRO A 254 -3.77 -10.95 -22.94
CA PRO A 254 -3.04 -9.69 -23.01
C PRO A 254 -1.76 -9.85 -23.86
N ILE A 255 -1.49 -8.87 -24.71
CA ILE A 255 -0.27 -8.84 -25.54
C ILE A 255 0.92 -8.25 -24.79
N TYR A 256 0.65 -7.36 -23.83
CA TYR A 256 1.65 -6.79 -22.94
C TYR A 256 1.07 -6.60 -21.54
N THR A 257 1.93 -6.75 -20.53
CA THR A 257 1.61 -6.43 -19.14
C THR A 257 2.75 -5.63 -18.52
N ILE A 258 2.42 -4.77 -17.56
CA ILE A 258 3.37 -4.21 -16.61
C ILE A 258 3.07 -4.86 -15.28
N ASP A 259 4.04 -5.55 -14.71
CA ASP A 259 3.87 -6.37 -13.52
C ASP A 259 4.59 -5.78 -12.31
N VAL A 260 3.96 -5.91 -11.14
CA VAL A 260 4.59 -5.67 -9.83
C VAL A 260 4.32 -6.89 -8.97
N ASP A 261 5.37 -7.50 -8.42
CA ASP A 261 5.25 -8.71 -7.59
C ASP A 261 4.49 -9.86 -8.28
N GLY A 262 4.73 -10.05 -9.59
CA GLY A 262 4.04 -11.08 -10.38
C GLY A 262 2.56 -10.82 -10.62
N VAL A 263 2.07 -9.62 -10.30
CA VAL A 263 0.69 -9.18 -10.56
C VAL A 263 0.69 -8.14 -11.67
N PRO A 264 -0.10 -8.31 -12.73
CA PRO A 264 -0.23 -7.30 -13.77
C PRO A 264 -0.96 -6.09 -13.21
N ILE A 265 -0.29 -4.94 -13.17
CA ILE A 265 -0.83 -3.63 -12.76
C ILE A 265 -1.30 -2.78 -13.95
N LEU A 266 -0.89 -3.15 -15.16
CA LEU A 266 -1.45 -2.66 -16.42
C LEU A 266 -1.46 -3.78 -17.45
N LYS A 267 -2.49 -3.80 -18.29
CA LYS A 267 -2.61 -4.74 -19.39
C LYS A 267 -2.91 -4.00 -20.69
N VAL A 268 -2.39 -4.55 -21.77
CA VAL A 268 -2.69 -4.14 -23.15
C VAL A 268 -3.19 -5.36 -23.90
N PHE A 269 -4.30 -5.20 -24.62
CA PHE A 269 -4.91 -6.22 -25.46
C PHE A 269 -4.94 -5.75 -26.91
N LYS A 270 -4.98 -6.71 -27.83
CA LYS A 270 -5.29 -6.47 -29.24
C LYS A 270 -6.67 -7.04 -29.55
N ASN A 271 -7.54 -6.23 -30.12
CA ASN A 271 -8.89 -6.64 -30.51
C ASN A 271 -8.85 -7.44 -31.83
N SER A 272 -8.37 -8.68 -31.77
CA SER A 272 -8.22 -9.56 -32.94
C SER A 272 -8.44 -11.02 -32.56
N ASP A 273 -9.00 -11.80 -33.49
CA ASP A 273 -9.28 -13.23 -33.31
C ASP A 273 -8.03 -14.05 -32.94
N GLU A 274 -6.84 -13.63 -33.38
CA GLU A 274 -5.55 -14.25 -33.08
C GLU A 274 -5.27 -14.32 -31.57
N TYR A 275 -5.77 -13.36 -30.79
CA TYR A 275 -5.51 -13.24 -29.35
C TYR A 275 -6.67 -13.72 -28.49
N LYS A 276 -7.66 -14.41 -29.09
CA LYS A 276 -8.75 -15.00 -28.32
C LYS A 276 -8.22 -16.10 -27.40
N LYS A 277 -8.82 -16.21 -26.22
CA LYS A 277 -8.62 -17.36 -25.33
C LYS A 277 -9.25 -18.60 -25.98
N GLU A 278 -8.57 -19.74 -25.81
CA GLU A 278 -9.10 -21.06 -26.15
C GLU A 278 -10.33 -21.41 -25.29
#